data_AF-A0A9D3AX22-F1
#
_entry.id   AF-A0A9D3AX22-F1
#
_cell.length_a   1.000
_cell.length_b   1.000
_cell.length_c   1.000
_cell.angle_alpha   90.00
_cell.angle_beta   90.00
_cell.angle_gamma   90.00
#
_symmetry.space_group_name_H-M   'P 1'
#
loop_
_entity.id
_entity.type
_entity.pdbx_description
1 polymer ?
#
loop_
_entity_poly.entity_id
_entity_poly.type
_entity_poly.pdbx_seq_one_letter_code
_entity_poly.pdbx_strand_id
1 'polypeptide(L)'
;MLRKLLGKVDDGRFGRALAGLQAGWQWQCEERQDGLVEGYVKHGSKQYMVVIGQRGRRYFARCGCEDAVKRGVLCKHIAFAAMSELGLAAAARSAHRQLPQLGR
;
A
#
# COMPACT_ATOMS: atom_id res chain seq x y z
N MET A 1 1.55 1.79 11.49
CA MET A 1 2.34 1.10 10.46
C MET A 1 2.61 1.95 9.20
N LEU A 2 1.59 2.28 8.40
CA LEU A 2 1.75 2.79 7.02
C LEU A 2 2.58 4.08 6.87
N ARG A 3 2.37 5.09 7.73
CA ARG A 3 3.18 6.33 7.68
C ARG A 3 4.68 6.08 7.85
N LYS A 4 5.06 5.16 8.75
CA LYS A 4 6.46 4.78 8.99
C LYS A 4 7.05 4.00 7.81
N LEU A 5 6.24 3.20 7.13
CA LEU A 5 6.65 2.52 5.90
C LEU A 5 6.93 3.54 4.80
N LEU A 6 6.03 4.51 4.59
CA LEU A 6 6.18 5.55 3.58
C LEU A 6 7.44 6.39 3.78
N GLY A 7 7.80 6.72 5.02
CA GLY A 7 9.05 7.42 5.33
C GLY A 7 10.34 6.64 5.01
N LYS A 8 10.25 5.37 4.60
CA LYS A 8 11.39 4.57 4.10
C LYS A 8 11.37 4.36 2.59
N VAL A 9 10.34 4.81 1.91
CA VAL A 9 10.26 4.73 0.45
C VAL A 9 11.16 5.83 -0.11
N ASP A 10 12.04 5.47 -1.03
CA ASP A 10 12.86 6.41 -1.79
C ASP A 10 12.00 7.43 -2.56
N ASP A 11 12.45 8.69 -2.62
CA ASP A 11 11.72 9.82 -3.22
C ASP A 11 11.28 9.55 -4.65
N GLY A 12 12.14 8.93 -5.47
CA GLY A 12 11.81 8.59 -6.86
C GLY A 12 10.67 7.57 -6.95
N ARG A 13 10.63 6.60 -6.03
CA ARG A 13 9.54 5.61 -5.98
C ARG A 13 8.26 6.19 -5.40
N PHE A 14 8.39 7.08 -4.41
CA PHE A 14 7.26 7.80 -3.84
C PHE A 14 6.62 8.74 -4.89
N GLY A 15 7.41 9.53 -5.60
CA GLY A 15 6.93 10.38 -6.70
C GLY A 15 6.23 9.59 -7.81
N ARG A 16 6.73 8.40 -8.15
CA ARG A 16 6.06 7.52 -9.12
C ARG A 16 4.73 6.95 -8.61
N ALA A 17 4.60 6.74 -7.29
CA ALA A 17 3.32 6.35 -6.69
C ALA A 17 2.29 7.49 -6.75
N LEU A 18 2.73 8.73 -6.49
CA LEU A 18 1.90 9.94 -6.68
C LEU A 18 1.45 10.11 -8.12
N ALA A 19 2.36 9.95 -9.09
CA ALA A 19 2.00 9.96 -10.50
C ALA A 19 0.99 8.84 -10.85
N GLY A 20 1.10 7.68 -10.20
CA GLY A 20 0.13 6.59 -10.30
C GLY A 20 -1.28 7.01 -9.87
N LEU A 21 -1.41 7.79 -8.79
CA LEU A 21 -2.70 8.32 -8.34
C LEU A 21 -3.34 9.23 -9.40
N GLN A 22 -2.56 10.14 -10.00
CA GLN A 22 -3.04 11.01 -11.09
C GLN A 22 -3.39 10.21 -12.35
N ALA A 23 -2.65 9.13 -12.62
CA ALA A 23 -2.88 8.22 -13.74
C ALA A 23 -4.03 7.22 -13.51
N GLY A 24 -4.78 7.34 -12.41
CA GLY A 24 -5.94 6.49 -12.14
C GLY A 24 -5.60 5.05 -11.75
N TRP A 25 -4.42 4.81 -11.14
CA TRP A 25 -4.12 3.51 -10.55
C TRP A 25 -5.16 3.17 -9.48
N GLN A 26 -5.45 1.88 -9.31
CA GLN A 26 -6.45 1.41 -8.37
C GLN A 26 -5.81 0.51 -7.31
N TRP A 27 -6.25 0.67 -6.08
CA TRP A 27 -5.92 -0.22 -4.98
C TRP A 27 -7.17 -1.03 -4.63
N GLN A 28 -7.09 -2.34 -4.81
CA GLN A 28 -8.11 -3.29 -4.40
C GLN A 28 -7.61 -4.05 -3.18
N CYS A 29 -8.09 -3.64 -2.01
CA CYS A 29 -7.79 -4.30 -0.74
C CYS A 29 -8.63 -5.57 -0.60
N GLU A 30 -7.97 -6.71 -0.40
CA GLU A 30 -8.63 -8.02 -0.19
C GLU A 30 -8.68 -8.36 1.31
N GLU A 31 -7.62 -8.02 2.05
CA GLU A 31 -7.52 -8.26 3.48
C GLU A 31 -7.07 -6.99 4.21
N ARG A 32 -7.80 -6.64 5.27
CA ARG A 32 -7.47 -5.54 6.17
C ARG A 32 -7.75 -5.97 7.60
N GLN A 33 -6.68 -6.18 8.36
CA GLN A 33 -6.71 -6.52 9.77
C GLN A 33 -5.76 -5.60 10.54
N ASP A 34 -5.77 -5.69 11.88
CA ASP A 34 -4.82 -4.89 12.67
C ASP A 34 -3.38 -5.26 12.33
N GLY A 35 -2.64 -4.29 11.81
CA GLY A 35 -1.26 -4.48 11.39
C GLY A 35 -1.06 -5.28 10.11
N LEU A 36 -2.09 -5.58 9.31
CA LEU A 36 -1.96 -6.25 8.01
C LEU A 36 -2.90 -5.64 6.97
N VAL A 37 -2.36 -5.33 5.79
CA VAL A 37 -3.14 -5.05 4.58
C VAL A 37 -2.57 -5.82 3.41
N GLU A 38 -3.45 -6.46 2.65
CA GLU A 38 -3.12 -7.23 1.47
C GLU A 38 -4.13 -6.96 0.35
N GLY A 39 -3.65 -6.99 -0.88
CA GLY A 39 -4.48 -6.76 -2.05
C GLY A 39 -3.66 -6.50 -3.29
N TYR A 40 -4.27 -5.83 -4.24
CA TYR A 40 -3.72 -5.65 -5.58
C TYR A 40 -3.67 -4.18 -5.99
N VAL A 41 -2.51 -3.77 -6.51
CA VAL A 41 -2.38 -2.51 -7.27
C VAL A 41 -2.63 -2.83 -8.75
N LYS A 42 -3.62 -2.16 -9.33
CA LYS A 42 -4.02 -2.31 -10.74
C LYS A 42 -3.70 -1.03 -11.52
N HIS A 43 -3.06 -1.19 -12.68
CA HIS A 43 -2.89 -0.10 -13.64
C HIS A 43 -2.78 -0.63 -15.07
N GLY A 44 -3.62 -0.12 -15.98
CA GLY A 44 -3.75 -0.71 -17.32
C GLY A 44 -4.10 -2.20 -17.25
N SER A 45 -3.38 -3.04 -17.99
CA SER A 45 -3.53 -4.51 -17.96
C SER A 45 -2.72 -5.21 -16.87
N LYS A 46 -2.04 -4.45 -15.99
CA LYS A 46 -1.13 -5.00 -14.98
C LYS A 46 -1.78 -5.02 -13.61
N GLN A 47 -1.54 -6.10 -12.90
CA GLN A 47 -1.97 -6.30 -11.52
C GLN A 47 -0.80 -6.84 -10.69
N TYR A 48 -0.52 -6.19 -9.57
CA TYR A 48 0.56 -6.61 -8.66
C TYR A 48 0.03 -6.81 -7.26
N MET A 49 0.20 -8.02 -6.72
CA MET A 49 -0.09 -8.29 -5.32
C MET A 49 0.86 -7.49 -4.43
N VAL A 50 0.32 -6.88 -3.39
CA VAL A 50 1.05 -6.11 -2.38
C VAL A 50 0.57 -6.57 -1.00
N VAL A 51 1.53 -6.88 -0.13
CA VAL A 51 1.29 -7.23 1.26
C VAL A 51 2.09 -6.27 2.12
N ILE A 52 1.46 -5.63 3.10
CA ILE A 52 2.11 -4.74 4.06
C ILE A 52 1.67 -5.17 5.44
N GLY A 53 2.62 -5.51 6.30
CA GLY A 53 2.31 -5.96 7.64
C GLY A 53 3.27 -5.48 8.72
N GLN A 54 2.86 -5.67 9.97
CA GLN A 54 3.62 -5.35 11.16
C GLN A 54 3.70 -6.59 12.04
N ARG A 55 4.94 -7.01 12.37
CA ARG A 55 5.22 -8.09 13.32
C ARG A 55 5.96 -7.50 14.52
N GLY A 56 5.24 -7.32 15.62
CA GLY A 56 5.73 -6.60 16.80
C GLY A 56 6.11 -5.15 16.47
N ARG A 57 7.38 -4.77 16.68
CA ARG A 57 7.90 -3.43 16.34
C ARG A 57 8.40 -3.29 14.90
N ARG A 58 8.55 -4.40 14.17
CA ARG A 58 9.07 -4.41 12.79
C ARG A 58 7.91 -4.40 11.80
N TYR A 59 8.07 -3.68 10.70
CA TYR A 59 7.16 -3.74 9.57
C TYR A 59 7.84 -4.40 8.39
N PHE A 60 7.04 -5.01 7.53
CA PHE A 60 7.46 -5.63 6.30
C PHE A 60 6.51 -5.20 5.18
N ALA A 61 7.02 -5.19 3.96
CA ALA A 61 6.19 -5.04 2.78
C ALA A 61 6.77 -5.90 1.66
N ARG A 62 5.88 -6.48 0.86
CA ARG A 62 6.21 -7.31 -0.29
C ARG A 62 5.35 -6.88 -1.46
N CYS A 63 5.90 -6.99 -2.66
CA CYS A 63 5.15 -6.79 -3.89
C CYS A 63 5.63 -7.78 -4.94
N GLY A 64 4.69 -8.30 -5.75
CA GLY A 64 4.99 -9.22 -6.85
C GLY A 64 5.64 -8.57 -8.07
N CYS A 65 5.91 -7.26 -8.07
CA CYS A 65 6.59 -6.62 -9.19
C CYS A 65 8.09 -6.92 -9.19
N GLU A 66 8.69 -6.94 -10.38
CA GLU A 66 10.10 -7.28 -10.57
C GLU A 66 11.08 -6.43 -9.75
N ASP A 67 10.84 -5.11 -9.59
CA ASP A 67 11.68 -4.23 -8.78
C ASP A 67 11.75 -4.70 -7.33
N ALA A 68 10.60 -5.04 -6.74
CA ALA A 68 10.53 -5.54 -5.37
C ALA A 68 11.12 -6.95 -5.24
N VAL A 69 10.78 -7.86 -6.17
CA VAL A 69 11.22 -9.26 -6.12
C VAL A 69 12.74 -9.38 -6.31
N LYS A 70 13.31 -8.71 -7.31
CA LYS A 70 14.73 -8.84 -7.64
C LYS A 70 15.64 -7.98 -6.77
N ARG A 71 15.17 -6.82 -6.30
CA ARG A 71 16.01 -5.84 -5.58
C ARG A 71 15.70 -5.71 -4.09
N GLY A 72 14.63 -6.34 -3.60
CA GLY A 72 14.25 -6.27 -2.18
C GLY A 72 13.86 -4.86 -1.70
N VAL A 73 13.43 -3.99 -2.62
CA VAL A 73 13.13 -2.58 -2.33
C VAL A 73 11.64 -2.32 -2.09
N LEU A 74 11.34 -1.24 -1.38
CA LEU A 74 9.98 -0.71 -1.27
C LEU A 74 9.60 -0.03 -2.60
N CYS A 75 8.99 -0.80 -3.51
CA CYS A 75 8.63 -0.34 -4.84
C CYS A 75 7.49 0.70 -4.82
N LYS A 76 7.27 1.35 -5.97
CA LYS A 76 6.17 2.31 -6.17
C LYS A 76 4.78 1.73 -5.88
N HIS A 77 4.54 0.44 -6.09
CA HIS A 77 3.25 -0.19 -5.80
C HIS A 77 3.01 -0.33 -4.30
N ILE A 78 4.04 -0.64 -3.52
CA ILE A 78 3.97 -0.66 -2.05
C ILE A 78 3.64 0.74 -1.53
N ALA A 79 4.32 1.76 -2.06
CA ALA A 79 4.06 3.15 -1.71
C ALA A 79 2.62 3.54 -2.05
N PHE A 80 2.17 3.22 -3.27
CA PHE A 80 0.81 3.50 -3.72
C PHE A 80 -0.26 2.84 -2.82
N ALA A 81 -0.15 1.54 -2.54
CA ALA A 81 -1.07 0.83 -1.66
C ALA A 81 -1.10 1.43 -0.24
N ALA A 82 0.06 1.74 0.32
CA ALA A 82 0.16 2.36 1.65
C ALA A 82 -0.49 3.76 1.68
N MET A 83 -0.32 4.56 0.62
CA MET A 83 -0.98 5.86 0.49
C MET A 83 -2.49 5.73 0.37
N SER A 84 -2.98 4.80 -0.46
CA SER A 84 -4.42 4.54 -0.62
C SER A 84 -5.07 4.13 0.69
N GLU A 85 -4.49 3.18 1.41
CA GLU A 85 -4.97 2.75 2.73
C GLU A 85 -4.93 3.86 3.77
N LEU A 86 -3.86 4.67 3.77
CA LEU A 86 -3.77 5.84 4.64
C LEU A 86 -4.88 6.86 4.33
N GLY A 87 -5.16 7.09 3.04
CA GLY A 87 -6.21 7.98 2.56
C GLY A 87 -7.60 7.50 2.98
N LEU A 88 -7.89 6.20 2.79
CA LEU A 88 -9.15 5.58 3.24
C LEU A 88 -9.33 5.71 4.75
N ALA A 89 -8.28 5.42 5.52
CA ALA A 89 -8.32 5.56 6.98
C ALA A 89 -8.51 7.03 7.42
N ALA A 90 -7.92 7.98 6.69
CA ALA A 90 -8.11 9.40 6.95
C ALA A 90 -9.54 9.84 6.66
N ALA A 91 -10.09 9.46 5.52
CA ALA A 91 -11.47 9.75 5.14
C ALA A 91 -12.48 9.17 6.14
N ALA A 92 -12.29 7.91 6.57
CA ALA A 92 -13.14 7.29 7.58
C ALA A 92 -13.12 8.08 8.91
N ARG A 93 -11.93 8.46 9.40
CA ARG A 93 -11.80 9.27 10.62
C ARG A 93 -12.45 10.64 10.48
N SER A 94 -12.28 11.32 9.34
CA SER A 94 -12.93 12.60 9.06
C SER A 94 -14.46 12.49 9.02
N ALA A 95 -14.98 11.32 8.65
CA ALA A 95 -16.40 11.01 8.69
C ALA A 95 -16.86 10.39 10.03
N HIS A 96 -16.06 10.50 11.10
CA HIS A 96 -16.32 9.93 12.43
C HIS A 96 -16.66 8.42 12.43
N ARG A 97 -16.03 7.67 11.52
CA ARG A 97 -16.21 6.23 11.37
C ARG A 97 -14.89 5.49 11.47
N GLN A 98 -14.98 4.21 11.80
CA GLN A 98 -13.84 3.30 11.71
C GLN A 98 -13.75 2.73 10.30
N LEU A 99 -12.52 2.49 9.83
CA LEU A 99 -12.30 1.79 8.58
C LEU A 99 -12.61 0.30 8.81
N PRO A 100 -13.49 -0.33 8.01
CA PRO A 100 -13.88 -1.71 8.23
C PRO A 100 -12.72 -2.65 7.98
N GLN A 101 -12.63 -3.70 8.79
CA GLN A 101 -11.81 -4.86 8.48
C GLN A 101 -12.35 -5.55 7.22
N LEU A 102 -11.45 -6.14 6.44
CA LEU A 102 -11.76 -6.87 5.22
C LEU A 102 -11.04 -8.22 5.26
N GLY A 103 -11.57 -9.20 4.54
CA GLY A 103 -11.12 -10.59 4.60
C GLY A 103 -12.10 -11.47 5.37
N ARG A 104 -11.82 -12.78 5.42
CA ARG A 104 -12.56 -13.74 6.25
C ARG A 104 -12.02 -13.79 7.66
#